data_AF-A0A378FYX4-F1
#
_entry.id   AF-A0A378FYX4-F1
#
_cell.length_a   1.000
_cell.length_b   1.000
_cell.length_c   1.000
_cell.angle_alpha   90.00
_cell.angle_beta   90.00
_cell.angle_gamma   90.00
#
_symmetry.space_group_name_H-M   'P 1'
#
loop_
_entity.id
_entity.type
_entity.pdbx_description
1 polymer ?
#
loop_
_entity_poly.entity_id
_entity_poly.type
_entity_poly.pdbx_seq_one_letter_code
_entity_poly.pdbx_strand_id
1 'polypeptide(L)' 'MYRKTLSVWVMTMLIASCASTSPAPVVVDTACGWVRIIYLTDHDINVLDRQTKRDILAHNKSVLASCPQSTEKATK' A
#
# COMPACT_ATOMS: atom_id res chain seq x y z
N MET A 1 38.66 -19.45 36.89
CA MET A 1 37.26 -19.90 36.81
C MET A 1 36.27 -18.76 36.51
N TYR A 2 36.45 -17.56 37.06
CA TYR A 2 35.55 -16.39 36.89
C TYR A 2 35.51 -15.74 35.49
N ARG A 3 36.60 -15.83 34.71
CA ARG A 3 36.68 -15.20 33.38
C ARG A 3 35.81 -15.89 32.33
N LYS A 4 35.56 -17.20 32.47
CA LYS A 4 34.66 -17.95 31.57
C LYS A 4 33.20 -17.65 31.86
N THR A 5 32.82 -17.54 33.14
CA THR A 5 31.45 -17.18 33.55
C THR A 5 31.11 -15.74 33.19
N LEU A 6 32.05 -14.80 33.29
CA LEU A 6 31.85 -13.40 32.87
C LEU A 6 31.56 -13.28 31.36
N SER A 7 32.31 -14.02 30.53
CA SER A 7 32.12 -14.03 29.07
C SER A 7 30.75 -14.59 28.67
N VAL A 8 30.29 -15.64 29.35
CA VAL A 8 28.95 -16.23 29.11
C VAL A 8 27.84 -15.26 29.53
N TRP A 9 28.01 -14.51 30.62
CA TRP A 9 27.05 -13.51 31.09
C TRP A 9 26.97 -12.28 30.16
N VAL A 10 28.10 -11.87 29.58
CA VAL A 10 28.13 -10.80 28.57
C VAL A 10 27.40 -11.22 27.31
N MET A 11 27.56 -12.47 26.87
CA MET A 11 26.87 -12.99 25.69
C MET A 11 25.35 -13.09 25.87
N THR A 12 24.84 -13.46 27.06
CA THR A 12 23.39 -13.53 27.29
C THR A 12 22.72 -12.16 27.38
N MET A 13 23.39 -11.13 27.88
CA MET A 13 22.84 -9.76 27.92
C MET A 13 22.79 -9.10 26.54
N LEU A 14 23.69 -9.46 25.61
CA LEU A 14 23.72 -8.90 24.26
C LEU A 14 22.59 -9.42 23.35
N ILE A 15 22.02 -10.60 23.62
CA ILE A 15 20.96 -11.20 22.80
C ILE A 15 19.57 -10.65 23.17
N ALA A 16 19.39 -10.17 24.41
CA ALA A 16 18.10 -9.67 24.90
C ALA A 16 17.68 -8.30 24.31
N SER A 17 18.59 -7.56 23.67
CA SER A 17 18.28 -6.24 23.10
C SER A 17 17.66 -6.26 21.70
N CYS A 18 17.43 -7.43 21.09
CA CYS A 18 16.78 -7.52 19.78
C CYS A 18 15.37 -8.12 19.88
N ALA A 19 14.56 -7.59 20.79
CA ALA A 19 13.11 -7.71 20.73
C ALA A 19 12.54 -6.34 20.39
N SER A 20 12.88 -5.83 19.20
CA SER A 20 12.18 -4.70 18.62
C SER A 20 10.77 -5.17 18.30
N THR A 21 9.86 -4.83 19.21
CA THR A 21 8.41 -4.78 19.04
C THR A 21 8.07 -3.78 17.93
N SER A 22 8.50 -4.06 16.71
CA SER A 22 8.00 -3.34 15.55
C SER A 22 6.64 -3.96 15.22
N PRO A 23 5.52 -3.22 15.30
CA PRO A 23 4.29 -3.67 14.69
C PRO A 23 4.66 -3.92 13.23
N ALA A 24 4.54 -5.17 12.79
CA ALA A 24 4.70 -5.52 11.39
C ALA A 24 3.98 -4.43 10.58
N PRO A 25 4.67 -3.72 9.66
CA PRO A 25 4.04 -2.66 8.93
C PRO A 25 2.85 -3.31 8.24
N VAL A 26 1.64 -2.93 8.66
CA VAL A 26 0.44 -3.28 7.92
C VAL A 26 0.68 -2.63 6.57
N VAL A 27 1.06 -3.45 5.60
CA VAL A 27 1.09 -3.08 4.20
C VAL A 27 -0.37 -2.91 3.82
N VAL A 28 -0.93 -1.76 4.19
CA VAL A 28 -2.08 -1.25 3.48
C VAL A 28 -1.59 -1.13 2.05
N ASP A 29 -2.26 -1.81 1.12
CA ASP A 29 -2.03 -1.64 -0.31
C ASP A 29 -2.35 -0.17 -0.64
N THR A 30 -1.38 0.71 -0.41
CA THR A 30 -1.52 2.14 -0.66
C THR A 30 -1.71 2.41 -2.14
N ALA A 31 -1.45 1.42 -3.02
CA ALA A 31 -1.70 1.46 -4.45
C ALA A 31 -3.04 2.12 -4.77
N CYS A 32 -4.09 1.79 -4.01
CA CYS A 32 -5.41 2.36 -4.24
C CYS A 32 -5.55 3.85 -3.93
N GLY A 33 -4.82 4.34 -2.93
CA GLY A 33 -4.76 5.77 -2.60
C GLY A 33 -3.92 6.58 -3.59
N TRP A 34 -3.00 5.95 -4.32
CA TRP A 34 -2.18 6.60 -5.34
C TRP A 34 -2.83 6.65 -6.73
N VAL A 35 -3.85 5.82 -6.99
CA VAL A 35 -4.62 5.87 -8.23
C VAL A 35 -5.41 7.18 -8.29
N ARG A 36 -5.13 8.01 -9.30
CA ARG A 36 -5.95 9.18 -9.61
C ARG A 36 -7.16 8.79 -10.46
N ILE A 37 -8.33 9.25 -10.04
CA ILE A 37 -9.56 9.23 -10.86
C ILE A 37 -9.39 10.22 -12.00
N ILE A 38 -9.74 9.78 -13.21
CA ILE A 38 -9.72 10.63 -14.40
C ILE A 38 -11.09 11.31 -14.51
N TYR A 39 -11.10 12.64 -14.48
CA TYR A 39 -12.32 13.45 -14.64
C TYR A 39 -12.40 13.98 -16.07
N LEU A 40 -13.43 13.57 -16.79
CA LEU A 40 -13.74 14.04 -18.15
C LEU A 40 -15.15 14.61 -18.17
N THR A 41 -15.36 15.63 -18.99
CA THR A 41 -16.69 16.10 -19.37
C THR A 41 -17.14 15.44 -20.67
N ASP A 42 -18.44 15.56 -21.00
CA ASP A 42 -18.98 15.04 -22.27
C ASP A 42 -18.25 15.65 -23.49
N HIS A 43 -17.92 16.95 -23.42
CA HIS A 43 -17.15 17.62 -24.46
C HIS A 43 -15.76 17.00 -24.64
N ASP A 44 -15.03 16.74 -23.54
CA ASP A 44 -13.71 16.12 -23.58
C ASP A 44 -13.77 14.72 -24.20
N ILE A 45 -14.80 13.93 -23.85
CA ILE A 45 -15.01 12.61 -24.45
C ILE A 45 -15.19 12.74 -25.97
N ASN A 46 -15.93 13.72 -26.46
CA ASN A 46 -16.16 13.87 -27.90
C ASN A 46 -14.89 14.28 -28.66
N VAL A 47 -14.02 15.08 -28.05
CA VAL A 47 -12.76 15.55 -28.65
C VAL A 47 -11.63 14.52 -28.55
N LEU A 48 -11.72 13.56 -27.62
CA LEU A 48 -10.71 12.53 -27.43
C LEU A 48 -10.64 11.50 -28.57
N ASP A 49 -9.41 11.16 -28.93
CA ASP A 49 -9.13 10.11 -29.90
C ASP A 49 -9.57 8.72 -29.40
N ARG A 50 -9.86 7.83 -30.36
CA ARG A 50 -10.31 6.47 -30.08
C ARG A 50 -9.29 5.66 -29.26
N GLN A 51 -8.00 5.91 -29.41
CA GLN A 51 -6.97 5.23 -28.62
C GLN A 51 -7.00 5.66 -27.16
N THR A 52 -7.05 6.97 -26.89
CA THR A 52 -7.09 7.50 -25.51
C THR A 52 -8.35 7.04 -24.78
N LYS A 53 -9.49 6.93 -25.47
CA LYS A 53 -10.71 6.34 -24.91
C LYS A 53 -10.51 4.88 -24.47
N ARG A 54 -9.79 4.07 -25.27
CA ARG A 54 -9.47 2.69 -24.90
C ARG A 54 -8.53 2.63 -23.70
N ASP A 55 -7.55 3.51 -23.64
CA ASP A 55 -6.58 3.55 -22.55
C ASP A 55 -7.25 3.97 -21.23
N ILE A 56 -8.15 4.97 -21.28
CA ILE A 56 -8.97 5.38 -20.13
C ILE A 56 -9.89 4.24 -19.69
N LEU A 57 -10.49 3.51 -20.64
CA LEU A 57 -11.32 2.35 -20.31
C LEU A 57 -10.52 1.22 -19.66
N ALA A 58 -9.31 0.95 -20.16
CA ALA A 58 -8.41 -0.04 -19.57
C ALA A 58 -7.97 0.38 -18.16
N HIS A 59 -7.62 1.66 -17.97
CA HIS A 59 -7.33 2.24 -16.67
C HIS A 59 -8.51 2.05 -15.70
N ASN A 60 -9.73 2.43 -16.11
CA ASN A 60 -10.92 2.29 -15.28
C ASN A 60 -11.17 0.84 -14.84
N LYS A 61 -11.03 -0.13 -15.76
CA LYS A 61 -11.16 -1.56 -15.44
C LYS A 61 -10.08 -2.06 -14.48
N SER A 62 -8.83 -1.68 -14.70
CA SER A 62 -7.72 -2.05 -13.82
C SER A 62 -7.93 -1.49 -12.42
N VAL A 63 -8.39 -0.23 -12.32
CA VAL A 63 -8.71 0.39 -11.04
C VAL A 63 -9.87 -0.35 -10.36
N LEU A 64 -10.97 -0.66 -11.06
CA LEU A 64 -12.07 -1.42 -10.44
C LEU A 64 -11.66 -2.81 -9.92
N ALA A 65 -10.76 -3.49 -10.63
CA ALA A 65 -10.27 -4.82 -10.24
C ALA A 65 -9.26 -4.76 -9.07
N SER A 66 -8.36 -3.77 -9.06
CA SER A 66 -7.38 -3.59 -7.99
C SER A 66 -7.95 -2.87 -6.77
N CYS A 67 -8.98 -2.05 -6.97
CA CYS A 67 -9.60 -1.16 -6.00
C CYS A 67 -11.13 -1.25 -6.10
N PRO A 68 -11.75 -2.20 -5.39
CA PRO A 68 -13.20 -2.17 -5.24
C PRO A 68 -13.57 -0.87 -4.51
N GLN A 69 -14.27 0.05 -5.19
CA GLN A 69 -14.81 1.23 -4.54
C GLN A 69 -15.79 0.76 -3.46
N SER A 70 -15.42 0.89 -2.18
CA SER A 70 -16.36 0.70 -1.08
C SER A 70 -17.40 1.82 -1.14
N THR A 71 -18.58 1.51 -1.67
CA THR A 71 -19.76 2.39 -1.71
C THR A 71 -20.40 2.54 -0.32
N GLU A 72 -19.61 2.68 0.75
CA GLU A 72 -20.11 2.72 2.14
C GLU A 72 -20.46 4.13 2.66
N LYS A 73 -20.26 5.20 1.86
CA LYS A 73 -20.48 6.58 2.33
C LYS A 73 -21.41 7.41 1.46
N ALA A 74 -22.51 6.80 0.98
CA ALA A 74 -23.61 7.53 0.33
C ALA A 74 -24.92 7.48 1.14
N THR A 75 -24.86 7.20 2.45
CA THR A 75 -26.02 7.34 3.34
C THR A 75 -25.58 7.73 4.74
N LYS A 76 -25.42 9.03 4.97
CA LYS A 76 -25.71 9.66 6.25
C LYS A 76 -26.28 11.05 5.99
#